data_AF-A0A7S2IKQ2-F1
#
_entry.id   AF-A0A7S2IKQ2-F1
#
_cell.length_a   1.000
_cell.length_b   1.000
_cell.length_c   1.000
_cell.angle_alpha   90.00
_cell.angle_beta   90.00
_cell.angle_gamma   90.00
#
_symmetry.space_group_name_H-M   'P 1'
#
loop_
_entity.id
_entity.type
_entity.pdbx_description
1 polymer ?
#
loop_
_entity_poly.entity_id
_entity_poly.type
_entity_poly.pdbx_seq_one_letter_code
_entity_poly.pdbx_strand_id
1 'polypeptide(L)'
;GGPCNVQFVLENVDFSGLDAGSKKVRIGVPQLSQDIGYVQPMLVARDESLGGFRSIVSGHLDGFLAEGCQRLGPEWGDGIGCNALVRRLNVWGPNAGRLKLSGPAYRVGPTWTAPTDGQNAGEMLYDAQHSGYGMPVLVGRSYALSGGFQGDMIVEFSDHGLAAYFSGPESVLVQSGGATCELRDSDDRRFISPQGNKHGYGWPFQFQSTHNVIRGGVIVCGGAPPEDVSPPPNVPTPGTPLSVRLPLCSDLLNVKQTCSDDGCTVLADGMTDRNCADYCESMGLMCAAAWEEKNNDCQKVEALACGQSWPGTSDLICECVQPQGPPTSAPMPSPAPPHIVEGPSPAPRDQEPTQAPAPPDAQAPDTRNERAPSSPGWTHHPNLNCFQGRGAMPIAGSDPVPDPLPVADCQARCDANPICEAVVMPSGMDPAPCSLLQEFDFQQCMEWSGYDVWARVADAGVPSSAVVDPPAPAPGTVSAPTVAPTPTPEPEPVSAPVLAPTPVPTFAPASTLLPTASAPTLVATPAPEPEHSSTPMLAPTPGPAPTPAASLLPPSKPAAGTSGPAPAPPAWVRKPGLNCFRGRGAMPIAGSD
;
A
#
# COMPACT_ATOMS: atom_id res chain seq x y z
N GLY A 1 -0.18 -1.85 -1.00
CA GLY A 1 0.69 -2.60 -1.92
C GLY A 1 0.12 -2.45 -3.31
N GLY A 2 0.97 -2.17 -4.30
CA GLY A 2 0.57 -1.89 -5.67
C GLY A 2 1.77 -1.97 -6.61
N PRO A 3 1.56 -2.24 -7.90
CA PRO A 3 2.62 -2.37 -8.89
C PRO A 3 3.35 -1.04 -9.15
N CYS A 4 4.39 -0.76 -8.34
CA CYS A 4 5.28 0.41 -8.31
C CYS A 4 4.66 1.83 -8.36
N ASN A 5 3.34 1.98 -8.42
CA ASN A 5 2.60 3.25 -8.44
C ASN A 5 2.09 3.65 -7.05
N VAL A 6 3.04 3.78 -6.11
CA VAL A 6 2.75 4.11 -4.71
C VAL A 6 2.04 5.47 -4.60
N GLN A 7 0.98 5.51 -3.80
CA GLN A 7 0.25 6.75 -3.50
C GLN A 7 0.51 7.16 -2.04
N PHE A 8 1.03 8.37 -1.87
CA PHE A 8 1.25 8.98 -0.56
C PHE A 8 0.17 10.00 -0.26
N VAL A 9 -0.56 9.83 0.85
CA VAL A 9 -1.50 10.83 1.34
C VAL A 9 -0.77 11.75 2.30
N LEU A 10 -0.79 13.05 2.01
CA LEU A 10 -0.27 14.08 2.91
C LEU A 10 -1.46 14.84 3.50
N GLU A 11 -1.43 15.00 4.82
CA GLU A 11 -2.49 15.65 5.58
C GLU A 11 -1.87 16.47 6.71
N ASN A 12 -2.32 17.72 6.86
CA ASN A 12 -1.87 18.68 7.86
C ASN A 12 -0.34 18.81 7.94
N VAL A 13 0.34 18.71 6.79
CA VAL A 13 1.81 18.77 6.74
C VAL A 13 2.28 20.22 6.82
N ASP A 14 2.98 20.54 7.90
CA ASP A 14 3.66 21.83 8.07
C ASP A 14 5.14 21.72 7.73
N PHE A 15 5.55 22.47 6.69
CA PHE A 15 6.95 22.56 6.26
C PHE A 15 7.70 23.76 6.86
N SER A 16 7.08 24.52 7.77
CA SER A 16 7.68 25.74 8.35
C SER A 16 8.98 25.48 9.13
N GLY A 17 9.14 24.26 9.65
CA GLY A 17 10.36 23.82 10.35
C GLY A 17 11.52 23.42 9.44
N LEU A 18 11.35 23.43 8.11
CA LEU A 18 12.43 23.10 7.18
C LEU A 18 13.34 24.31 6.92
N ASP A 19 14.65 24.05 6.86
CA ASP A 19 15.63 25.06 6.45
C ASP A 19 15.33 25.55 5.02
N ALA A 20 15.64 26.82 4.75
CA ALA A 20 15.48 27.40 3.42
C ALA A 20 16.25 26.59 2.36
N GLY A 21 15.56 26.22 1.28
CA GLY A 21 16.12 25.39 0.20
C GLY A 21 16.02 23.88 0.42
N SER A 22 15.46 23.44 1.55
CA SER A 22 15.17 22.02 1.78
C SER A 22 14.11 21.49 0.81
N LYS A 23 14.22 20.20 0.46
CA LYS A 23 13.17 19.49 -0.26
C LYS A 23 12.01 19.19 0.70
N LYS A 24 10.80 19.56 0.31
CA LYS A 24 9.56 19.22 1.01
C LYS A 24 9.18 17.77 0.78
N VAL A 25 9.32 17.33 -0.47
CA VAL A 25 9.03 15.95 -0.87
C VAL A 25 10.13 15.42 -1.78
N ARG A 26 10.30 14.10 -1.77
CA ARG A 26 11.14 13.37 -2.73
C ARG A 26 10.24 12.40 -3.48
N ILE A 27 10.25 12.49 -4.81
CA ILE A 27 9.55 11.54 -5.67
C ILE A 27 10.48 10.35 -5.93
N GLY A 28 9.95 9.15 -5.75
CA GLY A 28 10.67 7.89 -5.96
C GLY A 28 10.82 7.05 -4.69
N VAL A 29 11.12 5.75 -4.87
CA VAL A 29 11.35 4.82 -3.76
C VAL A 29 12.84 4.86 -3.36
N PRO A 30 13.20 5.16 -2.09
CA PRO A 30 14.58 5.43 -1.67
C PRO A 30 15.62 4.31 -1.88
N GLN A 31 15.21 3.08 -2.21
CA GLN A 31 16.08 1.90 -2.25
C GLN A 31 16.11 1.17 -3.60
N LEU A 32 15.27 1.55 -4.57
CA LEU A 32 15.26 0.93 -5.89
C LEU A 32 16.06 1.82 -6.84
N SER A 33 17.34 1.49 -7.03
CA SER A 33 18.22 2.10 -8.03
C SER A 33 17.84 1.76 -9.48
N GLN A 34 16.67 1.14 -9.71
CA GLN A 34 16.17 0.74 -11.02
C GLN A 34 14.84 1.44 -11.36
N ASP A 35 14.98 2.59 -12.01
CA ASP A 35 14.12 3.34 -12.94
C ASP A 35 12.58 3.42 -12.72
N ILE A 36 11.84 2.31 -12.58
CA ILE A 36 10.36 2.34 -12.62
C ILE A 36 9.74 3.01 -11.39
N GLY A 37 10.36 2.81 -10.22
CA GLY A 37 9.89 3.35 -8.94
C GLY A 37 10.01 4.87 -8.84
N TYR A 38 10.70 5.55 -9.78
CA TYR A 38 10.81 7.01 -9.83
C TYR A 38 9.70 7.68 -10.64
N VAL A 39 9.02 6.94 -11.52
CA VAL A 39 8.09 7.51 -12.50
C VAL A 39 6.65 7.47 -12.04
N GLN A 40 6.23 6.39 -11.39
CA GLN A 40 4.83 6.15 -11.07
C GLN A 40 4.33 6.66 -9.71
N PRO A 41 5.16 6.98 -8.69
CA PRO A 41 4.64 7.49 -7.44
C PRO A 41 3.86 8.79 -7.58
N MET A 42 2.84 8.95 -6.74
CA MET A 42 2.03 10.15 -6.66
C MET A 42 1.81 10.55 -5.20
N LEU A 43 1.70 11.85 -4.97
CA LEU A 43 1.31 12.44 -3.70
C LEU A 43 -0.06 13.07 -3.85
N VAL A 44 -0.92 12.91 -2.85
CA VAL A 44 -2.29 13.46 -2.86
C VAL A 44 -2.56 14.15 -1.54
N ALA A 45 -3.30 15.27 -1.58
CA ALA A 45 -3.69 16.00 -0.39
C ALA A 45 -5.05 16.66 -0.57
N ARG A 46 -5.83 16.68 0.52
CA ARG A 46 -7.13 17.35 0.58
C ARG A 46 -7.03 18.81 1.02
N ASP A 47 -5.89 19.17 1.61
CA ASP A 47 -5.57 20.46 2.17
C ASP A 47 -4.35 21.08 1.45
N GLU A 48 -3.74 22.08 2.08
CA GLU A 48 -2.60 22.82 1.54
C GLU A 48 -1.26 22.07 1.66
N SER A 49 -1.24 20.80 2.08
CA SER A 49 -0.01 20.02 2.28
C SER A 49 0.81 19.83 1.00
N LEU A 50 0.24 20.08 -0.17
CA LEU A 50 0.96 20.06 -1.45
C LEU A 50 1.08 21.45 -2.08
N GLY A 51 1.04 22.52 -1.28
CA GLY A 51 1.26 23.89 -1.73
C GLY A 51 0.18 24.39 -2.71
N GLY A 52 -1.09 24.11 -2.41
CA GLY A 52 -2.25 24.48 -3.23
C GLY A 52 -2.62 23.46 -4.32
N PHE A 53 -1.82 22.42 -4.53
CA PHE A 53 -2.15 21.34 -5.46
C PHE A 53 -2.91 20.21 -4.76
N ARG A 54 -3.76 19.50 -5.51
CA ARG A 54 -4.50 18.33 -5.01
C ARG A 54 -3.72 17.03 -5.20
N SER A 55 -2.87 17.01 -6.23
CA SER A 55 -1.99 15.87 -6.54
C SER A 55 -0.66 16.36 -7.07
N ILE A 56 0.43 15.65 -6.77
CA ILE A 56 1.74 15.80 -7.42
C ILE A 56 2.15 14.43 -7.99
N VAL A 57 2.45 14.38 -9.28
CA VAL A 57 3.01 13.18 -9.93
C VAL A 57 4.48 13.41 -10.29
N SER A 58 5.17 12.34 -10.69
CA SER A 58 6.57 12.44 -11.15
C SER A 58 6.75 13.41 -12.31
N GLY A 59 7.86 14.15 -12.29
CA GLY A 59 8.27 15.08 -13.35
C GLY A 59 8.49 14.41 -14.72
N HIS A 60 8.67 13.08 -14.71
CA HIS A 60 8.82 12.26 -15.90
C HIS A 60 7.51 12.04 -16.66
N LEU A 61 6.36 12.25 -16.03
CA LEU A 61 5.04 12.07 -16.66
C LEU A 61 4.57 13.38 -17.33
N ASP A 62 5.37 13.84 -18.29
CA ASP A 62 5.21 15.15 -18.93
C ASP A 62 3.87 15.38 -19.64
N GLY A 63 3.17 14.32 -20.05
CA GLY A 63 1.83 14.42 -20.62
C GLY A 63 0.79 15.02 -19.67
N PHE A 64 0.98 14.99 -18.34
CA PHE A 64 0.08 15.66 -17.39
C PHE A 64 0.05 17.19 -17.58
N LEU A 65 1.08 17.80 -18.18
CA LEU A 65 1.09 19.23 -18.49
C LEU A 65 -0.01 19.61 -19.49
N ALA A 66 -0.36 18.70 -20.40
CA ALA A 66 -1.45 18.92 -21.35
C ALA A 66 -2.84 18.88 -20.68
N GLU A 67 -2.91 18.40 -19.43
CA GLU A 67 -4.16 18.27 -18.65
C GLU A 67 -4.33 19.42 -17.64
N GLY A 68 -3.57 20.50 -17.81
CA GLY A 68 -3.64 21.71 -16.97
C GLY A 68 -2.79 21.66 -15.70
N CYS A 69 -1.91 20.66 -15.57
CA CYS A 69 -0.93 20.59 -14.49
C CYS A 69 0.31 21.45 -14.77
N GLN A 70 1.14 21.68 -13.75
CA GLN A 70 2.27 22.59 -13.80
C GLN A 70 3.55 21.93 -13.30
N ARG A 71 4.70 22.27 -13.91
CA ARG A 71 6.01 21.84 -13.39
C ARG A 71 6.29 22.57 -12.08
N LEU A 72 6.72 21.83 -11.08
CA LEU A 72 7.10 22.35 -9.77
C LEU A 72 8.62 22.44 -9.64
N GLY A 73 9.06 23.20 -8.63
CA GLY A 73 10.47 23.36 -8.33
C GLY A 73 11.09 22.13 -7.63
N PRO A 74 12.42 22.16 -7.42
CA PRO A 74 13.16 21.07 -6.79
C PRO A 74 12.74 20.80 -5.34
N GLU A 75 12.12 21.78 -4.67
CA GLU A 75 11.53 21.59 -3.35
C GLU A 75 10.38 20.57 -3.36
N TRP A 76 9.72 20.39 -4.51
CA TRP A 76 8.70 19.37 -4.75
C TRP A 76 9.22 18.16 -5.53
N GLY A 77 10.54 17.95 -5.53
CA GLY A 77 11.18 16.86 -6.25
C GLY A 77 11.03 16.95 -7.78
N ASP A 78 10.94 18.17 -8.32
CA ASP A 78 10.76 18.44 -9.75
C ASP A 78 9.49 17.77 -10.34
N GLY A 79 8.48 17.55 -9.49
CA GLY A 79 7.21 16.94 -9.85
C GLY A 79 6.32 17.80 -10.73
N ILE A 80 5.18 17.23 -11.11
CA ILE A 80 4.10 17.93 -11.83
C ILE A 80 2.89 18.05 -10.89
N GLY A 81 2.55 19.27 -10.50
CA GLY A 81 1.43 19.59 -9.61
C GLY A 81 0.12 19.79 -10.37
N CYS A 82 -0.94 19.17 -9.89
CA CYS A 82 -2.27 19.17 -10.49
C CYS A 82 -3.33 19.60 -9.47
N ASN A 83 -4.26 20.47 -9.90
CA ASN A 83 -5.50 20.71 -9.14
C ASN A 83 -6.53 19.58 -9.34
N ALA A 84 -6.33 18.76 -10.37
CA ALA A 84 -7.10 17.53 -10.57
C ALA A 84 -6.68 16.44 -9.57
N LEU A 85 -7.62 15.54 -9.28
CA LEU A 85 -7.37 14.34 -8.49
C LEU A 85 -6.70 13.29 -9.38
N VAL A 86 -5.56 12.79 -8.92
CA VAL A 86 -4.83 11.69 -9.56
C VAL A 86 -4.87 10.48 -8.64
N ARG A 87 -5.15 9.30 -9.20
CA ARG A 87 -5.27 8.01 -8.51
C ARG A 87 -4.52 6.93 -9.25
N ARG A 88 -4.31 5.79 -8.61
CA ARG A 88 -3.75 4.61 -9.28
C ARG A 88 -4.79 3.88 -10.12
N LEU A 89 -4.37 3.45 -11.31
CA LEU A 89 -5.01 2.39 -12.09
C LEU A 89 -4.05 1.20 -12.14
N ASN A 90 -4.54 0.03 -11.76
CA ASN A 90 -3.78 -1.20 -11.70
C ASN A 90 -4.37 -2.26 -12.62
N VAL A 91 -3.48 -3.06 -13.23
CA VAL A 91 -3.84 -4.31 -13.91
C VAL A 91 -3.08 -5.43 -13.23
N TRP A 92 -3.79 -6.31 -12.54
CA TRP A 92 -3.24 -7.42 -11.78
C TRP A 92 -3.30 -8.71 -12.58
N GLY A 93 -2.20 -9.45 -12.65
CA GLY A 93 -2.11 -10.65 -13.46
C GLY A 93 -0.68 -11.01 -13.81
N PRO A 94 -0.48 -12.06 -14.61
CA PRO A 94 0.85 -12.49 -15.02
C PRO A 94 1.52 -11.48 -15.95
N ASN A 95 2.82 -11.64 -16.14
CA ASN A 95 3.59 -10.83 -17.09
C ASN A 95 3.10 -11.07 -18.53
N ALA A 96 2.45 -10.07 -19.10
CA ALA A 96 1.97 -10.00 -20.47
C ALA A 96 2.88 -9.17 -21.40
N GLY A 97 4.13 -8.92 -20.98
CA GLY A 97 5.01 -7.96 -21.62
C GLY A 97 4.60 -6.53 -21.29
N ARG A 98 4.77 -5.60 -22.22
CA ARG A 98 4.39 -4.19 -22.05
C ARG A 98 2.91 -4.02 -22.38
N LEU A 99 2.13 -3.51 -21.43
CA LEU A 99 0.76 -3.07 -21.69
C LEU A 99 0.75 -1.58 -22.05
N LYS A 100 -0.32 -1.13 -22.70
CA LYS A 100 -0.49 0.26 -23.10
C LYS A 100 -1.73 0.84 -22.46
N LEU A 101 -1.55 1.94 -21.73
CA LEU A 101 -2.60 2.83 -21.28
C LEU A 101 -2.64 4.05 -22.22
N SER A 102 -3.79 4.29 -22.85
CA SER A 102 -3.99 5.46 -23.71
C SER A 102 -5.10 6.33 -23.13
N GLY A 103 -4.94 7.64 -23.16
CA GLY A 103 -5.92 8.56 -22.60
C GLY A 103 -5.31 9.91 -22.24
N PRO A 104 -6.04 10.75 -21.49
CA PRO A 104 -5.50 11.97 -20.88
C PRO A 104 -4.18 11.71 -20.17
N ALA A 105 -3.25 12.66 -20.29
CA ALA A 105 -1.87 12.58 -19.82
C ALA A 105 -0.94 11.56 -20.53
N TYR A 106 -1.43 10.76 -21.48
CA TYR A 106 -0.62 9.75 -22.19
C TYR A 106 -0.64 9.89 -23.71
N ARG A 107 -1.03 11.07 -24.22
CA ARG A 107 -1.07 11.38 -25.66
C ARG A 107 0.25 11.94 -26.20
N VAL A 108 1.34 11.78 -25.46
CA VAL A 108 2.69 12.23 -25.81
C VAL A 108 3.50 11.10 -26.43
N GLY A 109 4.62 11.44 -27.08
CA GLY A 109 5.57 10.44 -27.56
C GLY A 109 6.30 9.75 -26.41
N PRO A 110 6.62 8.45 -26.50
CA PRO A 110 7.33 7.73 -25.46
C PRO A 110 8.79 8.21 -25.36
N THR A 111 9.24 8.46 -24.14
CA THR A 111 10.63 8.74 -23.81
C THR A 111 11.29 7.46 -23.32
N TRP A 112 12.13 6.84 -24.14
CA TRP A 112 12.76 5.54 -23.85
C TRP A 112 14.01 5.62 -22.97
N THR A 113 14.46 6.82 -22.63
CA THR A 113 15.60 6.98 -21.72
C THR A 113 15.16 6.73 -20.29
N ALA A 114 15.98 5.97 -19.56
CA ALA A 114 15.87 5.83 -18.10
C ALA A 114 15.78 7.22 -17.43
N PRO A 115 14.95 7.40 -16.38
CA PRO A 115 14.09 6.37 -15.77
C PRO A 115 12.71 6.22 -16.44
N THR A 116 12.41 7.01 -17.48
CA THR A 116 11.05 7.13 -18.02
C THR A 116 10.58 5.85 -18.71
N ASP A 117 11.43 5.23 -19.53
CA ASP A 117 11.17 3.98 -20.26
C ASP A 117 9.75 3.88 -20.89
N GLY A 118 9.33 4.96 -21.54
CA GLY A 118 8.06 5.09 -22.26
C GLY A 118 6.82 5.32 -21.37
N GLN A 119 6.95 5.27 -20.05
CA GLN A 119 5.83 5.41 -19.12
C GLN A 119 5.15 6.78 -19.22
N ASN A 120 5.86 7.83 -19.63
CA ASN A 120 5.26 9.13 -19.91
C ASN A 120 4.18 9.09 -21.01
N ALA A 121 4.27 8.10 -21.90
CA ALA A 121 3.29 7.83 -22.95
C ALA A 121 2.38 6.63 -22.61
N GLY A 122 2.31 6.21 -21.35
CA GLY A 122 1.41 5.14 -20.90
C GLY A 122 1.90 3.74 -21.23
N GLU A 123 3.18 3.56 -21.52
CA GLU A 123 3.78 2.23 -21.59
C GLU A 123 3.87 1.63 -20.18
N MET A 124 2.99 0.70 -19.85
CA MET A 124 2.91 0.09 -18.52
C MET A 124 3.92 -1.05 -18.39
N LEU A 125 4.78 -0.95 -17.39
CA LEU A 125 5.80 -1.94 -17.08
C LEU A 125 5.29 -2.95 -16.07
N TYR A 126 5.68 -4.21 -16.26
CA TYR A 126 5.32 -5.28 -15.35
C TYR A 126 6.15 -5.17 -14.08
N ASP A 127 5.49 -4.99 -12.95
CA ASP A 127 6.06 -5.15 -11.63
C ASP A 127 5.95 -6.61 -11.21
N ALA A 128 7.09 -7.32 -11.25
CA ALA A 128 7.16 -8.69 -10.79
C ALA A 128 6.76 -8.79 -9.32
N GLN A 129 7.28 -7.89 -8.46
CA GLN A 129 7.09 -7.90 -7.00
C GLN A 129 5.62 -7.91 -6.60
N HIS A 130 4.76 -7.21 -7.32
CA HIS A 130 3.34 -7.14 -7.02
C HIS A 130 2.46 -7.89 -8.03
N SER A 131 3.06 -8.54 -9.03
CA SER A 131 2.37 -9.28 -10.09
C SER A 131 1.31 -8.44 -10.81
N GLY A 132 1.74 -7.31 -11.36
CA GLY A 132 0.83 -6.42 -12.06
C GLY A 132 1.48 -5.22 -12.72
N TYR A 133 0.65 -4.28 -13.13
CA TYR A 133 0.99 -3.07 -13.85
C TYR A 133 0.29 -1.89 -13.19
N GLY A 134 0.96 -0.76 -13.06
CA GLY A 134 0.40 0.42 -12.39
C GLY A 134 0.69 1.69 -13.15
N MET A 135 -0.29 2.59 -13.25
CA MET A 135 -0.10 3.94 -13.78
C MET A 135 -1.02 4.95 -13.07
N PRO A 136 -0.59 6.21 -12.90
CA PRO A 136 -1.46 7.27 -12.38
C PRO A 136 -2.50 7.70 -13.42
N VAL A 137 -3.73 7.96 -12.99
CA VAL A 137 -4.84 8.40 -13.85
C VAL A 137 -5.58 9.55 -13.20
N LEU A 138 -6.14 10.42 -14.03
CA LEU A 138 -6.99 11.53 -13.60
C LEU A 138 -8.40 11.02 -13.34
N VAL A 139 -8.96 11.34 -12.17
CA VAL A 139 -10.35 11.01 -11.82
C VAL A 139 -11.32 11.65 -12.82
N GLY A 140 -12.40 10.94 -13.14
CA GLY A 140 -13.47 11.40 -14.04
C GLY A 140 -13.08 11.37 -15.52
N ARG A 141 -12.00 10.67 -15.88
CA ARG A 141 -11.50 10.56 -17.27
C ARG A 141 -11.69 9.17 -17.84
N SER A 142 -11.46 9.07 -19.16
CA SER A 142 -11.58 7.83 -19.92
C SER A 142 -10.22 7.37 -20.44
N TYR A 143 -9.97 6.08 -20.30
CA TYR A 143 -8.73 5.43 -20.68
C TYR A 143 -8.99 4.16 -21.48
N ALA A 144 -8.06 3.78 -22.34
CA ALA A 144 -8.07 2.53 -23.07
C ALA A 144 -6.83 1.69 -22.71
N LEU A 145 -7.07 0.42 -22.39
CA LEU A 145 -6.04 -0.59 -22.14
C LEU A 145 -5.92 -1.49 -23.37
N SER A 146 -4.69 -1.65 -23.85
CA SER A 146 -4.35 -2.60 -24.90
C SER A 146 -3.01 -3.29 -24.62
N GLY A 147 -2.78 -4.44 -25.26
CA GLY A 147 -1.56 -5.21 -25.07
C GLY A 147 -1.77 -6.68 -25.35
N GLY A 148 -0.73 -7.48 -25.08
CA GLY A 148 -0.75 -8.91 -25.34
C GLY A 148 -1.64 -9.74 -24.41
N PHE A 149 -2.13 -9.15 -23.30
CA PHE A 149 -2.95 -9.73 -22.22
C PHE A 149 -2.82 -11.25 -22.01
N GLN A 150 -2.29 -11.68 -20.86
CA GLN A 150 -2.07 -13.09 -20.57
C GLN A 150 -3.07 -13.59 -19.52
N GLY A 151 -3.91 -14.55 -19.91
CA GLY A 151 -4.97 -15.08 -19.05
C GLY A 151 -6.00 -14.02 -18.66
N ASP A 152 -6.69 -14.29 -17.56
CA ASP A 152 -7.57 -13.30 -16.92
C ASP A 152 -6.72 -12.28 -16.15
N MET A 153 -7.06 -11.00 -16.24
CA MET A 153 -6.35 -9.93 -15.52
C MET A 153 -7.34 -8.98 -14.86
N ILE A 154 -7.20 -8.73 -13.55
CA ILE A 154 -8.11 -7.84 -12.81
C ILE A 154 -7.70 -6.39 -13.05
N VAL A 155 -8.65 -5.52 -13.38
CA VAL A 155 -8.43 -4.07 -13.48
C VAL A 155 -9.03 -3.41 -12.25
N GLU A 156 -8.22 -2.62 -11.55
CA GLU A 156 -8.59 -1.99 -10.29
C GLU A 156 -8.23 -0.51 -10.31
N PHE A 157 -9.11 0.32 -9.77
CA PHE A 157 -8.95 1.76 -9.71
C PHE A 157 -9.05 2.24 -8.27
N SER A 158 -8.06 3.05 -7.84
CA SER A 158 -8.01 3.83 -6.59
C SER A 158 -8.17 3.05 -5.27
N ASP A 159 -7.53 3.51 -4.20
CA ASP A 159 -7.65 2.92 -2.87
C ASP A 159 -9.09 2.95 -2.32
N HIS A 160 -9.55 1.84 -1.73
CA HIS A 160 -10.87 1.77 -1.09
C HIS A 160 -11.00 2.81 0.04
N GLY A 161 -12.09 3.58 0.03
CA GLY A 161 -12.38 4.60 1.04
C GLY A 161 -11.70 5.95 0.78
N LEU A 162 -10.84 6.05 -0.24
CA LEU A 162 -10.18 7.29 -0.59
C LEU A 162 -11.18 8.33 -1.12
N ALA A 163 -12.20 7.90 -1.87
CA ALA A 163 -13.29 8.79 -2.30
C ALA A 163 -14.00 9.43 -1.09
N ALA A 164 -14.26 8.64 -0.04
CA ALA A 164 -14.84 9.15 1.21
C ALA A 164 -13.91 10.17 1.89
N TYR A 165 -12.61 9.86 1.97
CA TYR A 165 -11.60 10.76 2.52
C TYR A 165 -11.53 12.12 1.77
N PHE A 166 -11.69 12.10 0.44
CA PHE A 166 -11.75 13.29 -0.41
C PHE A 166 -13.15 13.87 -0.62
N SER A 167 -14.16 13.36 0.10
CA SER A 167 -15.55 13.84 0.11
C SER A 167 -16.26 13.83 -1.25
N GLY A 168 -16.07 12.77 -2.03
CA GLY A 168 -16.86 12.58 -3.25
C GLY A 168 -16.56 11.27 -3.96
N PRO A 169 -17.54 10.66 -4.66
CA PRO A 169 -17.31 9.44 -5.42
C PRO A 169 -16.29 9.71 -6.53
N GLU A 170 -15.39 8.75 -6.74
CA GLU A 170 -14.36 8.82 -7.76
C GLU A 170 -14.52 7.65 -8.73
N SER A 171 -14.49 7.94 -10.03
CA SER A 171 -14.53 6.90 -11.05
C SER A 171 -13.70 7.25 -12.27
N VAL A 172 -13.36 6.23 -13.05
CA VAL A 172 -12.80 6.36 -14.40
C VAL A 172 -13.51 5.40 -15.34
N LEU A 173 -13.56 5.76 -16.63
CA LEU A 173 -14.00 4.83 -17.66
C LEU A 173 -12.80 4.11 -18.25
N VAL A 174 -12.81 2.78 -18.26
CA VAL A 174 -11.74 1.97 -18.85
C VAL A 174 -12.29 1.11 -19.98
N GLN A 175 -11.64 1.20 -21.13
CA GLN A 175 -12.00 0.48 -22.35
C GLN A 175 -10.97 -0.59 -22.67
N SER A 176 -11.43 -1.77 -23.07
CA SER A 176 -10.57 -2.81 -23.66
C SER A 176 -11.39 -3.75 -24.52
N GLY A 177 -10.86 -4.13 -25.68
CA GLY A 177 -11.52 -5.06 -26.61
C GLY A 177 -12.91 -4.63 -27.08
N GLY A 178 -13.20 -3.32 -27.10
CA GLY A 178 -14.49 -2.75 -27.52
C GLY A 178 -15.54 -2.63 -26.41
N ALA A 179 -15.29 -3.19 -25.22
CA ALA A 179 -16.12 -3.00 -24.04
C ALA A 179 -15.61 -1.83 -23.19
N THR A 180 -16.49 -1.27 -22.34
CA THR A 180 -16.18 -0.18 -21.41
C THR A 180 -16.77 -0.48 -20.04
N CYS A 181 -15.97 -0.31 -18.99
CA CYS A 181 -16.43 -0.36 -17.61
C CYS A 181 -16.19 0.97 -16.91
N GLU A 182 -17.11 1.37 -16.04
CA GLU A 182 -16.87 2.41 -15.05
C GLU A 182 -16.26 1.76 -13.82
N LEU A 183 -15.00 2.09 -13.52
CA LEU A 183 -14.28 1.58 -12.36
C LEU A 183 -14.34 2.61 -11.24
N ARG A 184 -14.53 2.13 -10.01
CA ARG A 184 -14.70 2.95 -8.81
C ARG A 184 -13.75 2.48 -7.70
N ASP A 185 -13.44 3.38 -6.77
CA ASP A 185 -12.65 3.04 -5.58
C ASP A 185 -13.35 2.01 -4.67
N SER A 186 -14.69 1.98 -4.74
CA SER A 186 -15.54 1.02 -4.05
C SER A 186 -15.62 -0.37 -4.70
N ASP A 187 -14.97 -0.59 -5.85
CA ASP A 187 -15.00 -1.90 -6.52
C ASP A 187 -14.33 -2.98 -5.66
N ASP A 188 -14.66 -4.25 -5.92
CA ASP A 188 -14.17 -5.36 -5.11
C ASP A 188 -12.64 -5.51 -5.19
N ARG A 189 -12.00 -5.35 -4.03
CA ARG A 189 -10.54 -5.43 -3.83
C ARG A 189 -10.11 -6.57 -2.92
N ARG A 190 -11.00 -7.52 -2.59
CA ARG A 190 -10.70 -8.60 -1.63
C ARG A 190 -9.59 -9.56 -2.09
N PHE A 191 -9.17 -9.46 -3.36
CA PHE A 191 -8.07 -10.22 -3.95
C PHE A 191 -6.66 -9.73 -3.56
N ILE A 192 -6.55 -8.57 -2.90
CA ILE A 192 -5.28 -7.94 -2.49
C ILE A 192 -5.27 -7.53 -1.02
N SER A 193 -4.08 -7.47 -0.44
CA SER A 193 -3.75 -6.99 0.91
C SER A 193 -2.81 -5.76 0.83
N PRO A 194 -2.44 -5.15 1.97
CA PRO A 194 -1.42 -4.10 1.99
C PRO A 194 -0.08 -4.50 1.34
N GLN A 195 0.25 -5.79 1.27
CA GLN A 195 1.48 -6.32 0.66
C GLN A 195 1.33 -6.69 -0.82
N GLY A 196 0.15 -6.51 -1.45
CA GLY A 196 -0.10 -6.91 -2.83
C GLY A 196 -1.07 -8.09 -2.89
N ASN A 197 -0.76 -9.14 -3.65
CA ASN A 197 -1.63 -10.33 -3.71
C ASN A 197 -1.91 -10.89 -2.30
N LYS A 198 -3.18 -11.10 -1.94
CA LYS A 198 -3.60 -11.58 -0.61
C LYS A 198 -3.00 -12.95 -0.26
N HIS A 199 -2.69 -13.78 -1.25
CA HIS A 199 -2.08 -15.09 -1.06
C HIS A 199 -0.55 -15.06 -1.12
N GLY A 200 0.05 -13.89 -1.32
CA GLY A 200 1.50 -13.70 -1.44
C GLY A 200 2.03 -13.76 -2.87
N TYR A 201 3.33 -13.49 -3.01
CA TYR A 201 4.02 -13.46 -4.30
C TYR A 201 3.95 -14.81 -5.02
N GLY A 202 3.64 -14.80 -6.32
CA GLY A 202 3.63 -16.00 -7.16
C GLY A 202 2.36 -16.87 -7.07
N TRP A 203 1.41 -16.54 -6.19
CA TRP A 203 0.11 -17.20 -6.16
C TRP A 203 -0.84 -16.66 -7.24
N PRO A 204 -1.70 -17.50 -7.84
CA PRO A 204 -2.69 -17.03 -8.79
C PRO A 204 -3.76 -16.18 -8.10
N PHE A 205 -4.18 -15.10 -8.76
CA PHE A 205 -5.32 -14.32 -8.30
C PHE A 205 -6.61 -15.16 -8.35
N GLN A 206 -7.43 -15.04 -7.31
CA GLN A 206 -8.76 -15.63 -7.29
C GLN A 206 -9.74 -14.66 -7.95
N PHE A 207 -10.28 -15.03 -9.10
CA PHE A 207 -11.22 -14.20 -9.85
C PHE A 207 -12.64 -14.41 -9.33
N GLN A 208 -13.36 -13.31 -9.13
CA GLN A 208 -14.77 -13.31 -8.75
C GLN A 208 -15.57 -12.54 -9.80
N SER A 209 -16.88 -12.81 -9.90
CA SER A 209 -17.77 -12.08 -10.80
C SER A 209 -17.92 -10.60 -10.44
N THR A 210 -17.55 -10.23 -9.23
CA THR A 210 -17.51 -8.85 -8.71
C THR A 210 -16.28 -8.06 -9.17
N HIS A 211 -15.26 -8.72 -9.74
CA HIS A 211 -14.07 -8.02 -10.24
C HIS A 211 -14.30 -7.52 -11.67
N ASN A 212 -13.71 -6.36 -11.99
CA ASN A 212 -13.51 -5.96 -13.39
C ASN A 212 -12.34 -6.78 -13.96
N VAL A 213 -12.57 -7.58 -15.00
CA VAL A 213 -11.56 -8.52 -15.51
C VAL A 213 -11.41 -8.37 -17.02
N ILE A 214 -10.18 -8.29 -17.50
CA ILE A 214 -9.86 -8.47 -18.92
C ILE A 214 -9.81 -9.96 -19.21
N ARG A 215 -10.71 -10.44 -20.08
CA ARG A 215 -10.79 -11.82 -20.55
C ARG A 215 -10.70 -11.84 -22.07
N GLY A 216 -9.70 -12.54 -22.61
CA GLY A 216 -9.47 -12.56 -24.06
C GLY A 216 -9.26 -11.16 -24.66
N GLY A 217 -8.72 -10.21 -23.88
CA GLY A 217 -8.49 -8.83 -24.29
C GLY A 217 -9.72 -7.91 -24.27
N VAL A 218 -10.86 -8.38 -23.75
CA VAL A 218 -12.08 -7.59 -23.56
C VAL A 218 -12.30 -7.36 -22.08
N ILE A 219 -12.60 -6.12 -21.67
CA ILE A 219 -12.93 -5.83 -20.26
C ILE A 219 -14.37 -6.27 -19.95
N VAL A 220 -14.54 -7.04 -18.89
CA VAL A 220 -15.82 -7.50 -18.34
C VAL A 220 -16.01 -6.84 -16.99
N CYS A 221 -17.13 -6.14 -16.80
CA CYS A 221 -17.35 -5.33 -15.60
C CYS A 221 -17.77 -6.18 -14.41
N GLY A 222 -17.26 -5.83 -13.23
CA GLY A 222 -17.64 -6.48 -11.98
C GLY A 222 -19.12 -6.27 -11.65
N GLY A 223 -19.80 -7.34 -11.26
CA GLY A 223 -21.23 -7.29 -10.94
C GLY A 223 -22.16 -7.27 -12.15
N ALA A 224 -21.64 -7.30 -13.38
CA ALA A 224 -22.46 -7.62 -14.54
C ALA A 224 -22.92 -9.10 -14.44
N PRO A 225 -24.21 -9.40 -14.67
CA PRO A 225 -24.61 -10.78 -14.93
C PRO A 225 -23.74 -11.34 -16.06
N PRO A 226 -23.37 -12.63 -16.05
CA PRO A 226 -22.74 -13.24 -17.21
C PRO A 226 -23.71 -13.14 -18.38
N GLU A 227 -23.52 -12.14 -19.25
CA GLU A 227 -24.43 -11.91 -20.38
C GLU A 227 -24.23 -13.00 -21.43
N ASP A 228 -25.28 -13.81 -21.54
CA ASP A 228 -25.65 -14.53 -22.76
C ASP A 228 -25.76 -13.51 -23.91
N VAL A 229 -25.08 -13.81 -25.01
CA VAL A 229 -24.95 -12.92 -26.17
C VAL A 229 -26.32 -12.78 -26.83
N SER A 230 -26.99 -11.64 -26.63
CA SER A 230 -28.08 -11.19 -27.50
C SER A 230 -28.11 -9.67 -27.61
N PRO A 231 -28.34 -9.11 -28.81
CA PRO A 231 -28.21 -7.68 -29.07
C PRO A 231 -29.33 -6.86 -28.39
N PRO A 232 -29.10 -5.56 -28.13
CA PRO A 232 -29.93 -4.79 -27.22
C PRO A 232 -31.27 -4.39 -27.85
N PRO A 233 -32.40 -4.45 -27.12
CA PRO A 233 -33.54 -3.63 -27.43
C PRO A 233 -33.48 -2.31 -26.62
N ASN A 234 -33.66 -1.23 -27.36
CA ASN A 234 -33.97 0.15 -26.98
C ASN A 234 -34.08 0.51 -25.48
N VAL A 235 -33.24 1.48 -25.12
CA VAL A 235 -33.32 2.35 -23.94
C VAL A 235 -34.73 2.89 -23.70
N PRO A 236 -35.25 2.82 -22.45
CA PRO A 236 -36.19 3.78 -21.93
C PRO A 236 -35.56 4.69 -20.85
N THR A 237 -36.13 5.89 -20.81
CA THR A 237 -35.78 7.16 -20.15
C THR A 237 -35.65 7.10 -18.61
N PRO A 238 -34.95 8.08 -17.97
CA PRO A 238 -34.74 8.13 -16.53
C PRO A 238 -35.94 8.74 -15.80
N GLY A 239 -36.39 8.08 -14.73
CA GLY A 239 -37.42 8.64 -13.86
C GLY A 239 -38.03 7.62 -12.90
N THR A 240 -37.24 7.01 -12.03
CA THR A 240 -37.80 6.35 -10.83
C THR A 240 -36.76 6.40 -9.70
N PRO A 241 -37.08 6.94 -8.52
CA PRO A 241 -36.16 6.93 -7.39
C PRO A 241 -36.00 5.49 -6.89
N LEU A 242 -34.74 5.02 -6.85
CA LEU A 242 -34.38 3.74 -6.25
C LEU A 242 -34.64 3.81 -4.74
N SER A 243 -35.49 2.92 -4.23
CA SER A 243 -35.54 2.66 -2.79
C SER A 243 -34.26 1.97 -2.38
N VAL A 244 -33.40 2.66 -1.63
CA VAL A 244 -32.20 2.08 -1.03
C VAL A 244 -32.65 1.05 0.01
N ARG A 245 -32.34 -0.21 -0.23
CA ARG A 245 -32.52 -1.28 0.77
C ARG A 245 -31.52 -1.01 1.89
N LEU A 246 -32.00 -0.59 3.05
CA LEU A 246 -31.15 -0.35 4.23
C LEU A 246 -30.51 -1.67 4.68
N PRO A 247 -29.21 -1.69 5.03
CA PRO A 247 -28.52 -2.91 5.49
C PRO A 247 -29.10 -3.39 6.82
N LEU A 248 -29.39 -4.69 6.94
CA LEU A 248 -29.91 -5.32 8.16
C LEU A 248 -28.76 -5.99 8.93
N CYS A 249 -28.89 -6.12 10.25
CA CYS A 249 -27.89 -6.79 11.08
C CYS A 249 -27.67 -8.26 10.72
N SER A 250 -28.66 -8.91 10.09
CA SER A 250 -28.52 -10.26 9.53
C SER A 250 -27.49 -10.36 8.40
N ASP A 251 -27.04 -9.23 7.85
CA ASP A 251 -26.11 -9.14 6.72
C ASP A 251 -24.67 -8.82 7.17
N LEU A 252 -24.38 -8.80 8.48
CA LEU A 252 -23.02 -8.60 9.00
C LEU A 252 -22.07 -9.70 8.49
N LEU A 253 -20.94 -9.29 7.91
CA LEU A 253 -19.95 -10.18 7.30
C LEU A 253 -18.72 -10.35 8.21
N ASN A 254 -17.94 -11.41 7.99
CA ASN A 254 -16.80 -11.78 8.85
C ASN A 254 -17.23 -12.00 10.31
N VAL A 255 -18.35 -12.72 10.50
CA VAL A 255 -18.87 -13.08 11.81
C VAL A 255 -18.34 -14.46 12.19
N LYS A 256 -17.48 -14.50 13.22
CA LYS A 256 -17.01 -15.76 13.83
C LYS A 256 -18.12 -16.40 14.65
N GLN A 257 -18.88 -15.58 15.35
CA GLN A 257 -20.05 -16.00 16.13
C GLN A 257 -21.07 -14.87 16.27
N THR A 258 -22.35 -15.19 16.18
CA THR A 258 -23.43 -14.25 16.51
C THR A 258 -23.69 -14.25 18.02
N CYS A 259 -23.69 -13.07 18.63
CA CYS A 259 -23.76 -12.86 20.08
C CYS A 259 -25.09 -12.24 20.56
N SER A 260 -26.00 -11.88 19.65
CA SER A 260 -27.36 -11.43 19.96
C SER A 260 -28.40 -12.04 19.02
N ASP A 261 -29.64 -12.18 19.49
CA ASP A 261 -30.73 -12.80 18.72
C ASP A 261 -31.17 -11.97 17.49
N ASP A 262 -30.93 -10.65 17.51
CA ASP A 262 -31.19 -9.73 16.39
C ASP A 262 -30.05 -9.70 15.37
N GLY A 263 -28.96 -10.42 15.63
CA GLY A 263 -27.76 -10.47 14.78
C GLY A 263 -26.90 -9.21 14.81
N CYS A 264 -27.25 -8.19 15.61
CA CYS A 264 -26.55 -6.90 15.63
C CYS A 264 -25.27 -6.92 16.48
N THR A 265 -25.12 -7.90 17.37
CA THR A 265 -23.90 -8.12 18.16
C THR A 265 -23.22 -9.39 17.69
N VAL A 266 -21.95 -9.28 17.30
CA VAL A 266 -21.18 -10.37 16.71
C VAL A 266 -19.75 -10.37 17.24
N LEU A 267 -19.16 -11.56 17.36
CA LEU A 267 -17.72 -11.73 17.42
C LEU A 267 -17.19 -11.59 15.98
N ALA A 268 -16.65 -10.41 15.66
CA ALA A 268 -16.13 -10.06 14.35
C ALA A 268 -14.72 -10.62 14.16
N ASP A 269 -14.49 -11.31 13.05
CA ASP A 269 -13.20 -11.88 12.66
C ASP A 269 -12.35 -10.87 11.85
N GLY A 270 -11.03 -11.05 11.87
CA GLY A 270 -10.09 -10.19 11.15
C GLY A 270 -9.97 -8.79 11.74
N MET A 271 -10.04 -8.67 13.06
CA MET A 271 -9.99 -7.41 13.80
C MET A 271 -8.56 -6.99 14.22
N THR A 272 -7.51 -7.69 13.77
CA THR A 272 -6.12 -7.27 14.01
C THR A 272 -5.90 -5.85 13.46
N ASP A 273 -5.56 -4.92 14.36
CA ASP A 273 -5.42 -3.48 14.10
C ASP A 273 -6.65 -2.79 13.51
N ARG A 274 -7.83 -3.42 13.56
CA ARG A 274 -9.12 -2.86 13.14
C ARG A 274 -10.01 -2.65 14.36
N ASN A 275 -10.84 -1.60 14.34
CA ASN A 275 -11.78 -1.30 15.41
C ASN A 275 -13.23 -1.57 14.98
N CYS A 276 -14.15 -1.62 15.95
CA CYS A 276 -15.56 -1.93 15.68
C CYS A 276 -16.29 -0.84 14.87
N ALA A 277 -15.83 0.42 14.91
CA ALA A 277 -16.37 1.47 14.05
C ALA A 277 -16.11 1.15 12.57
N ASP A 278 -14.87 0.83 12.21
CA ASP A 278 -14.49 0.44 10.86
C ASP A 278 -15.17 -0.87 10.42
N TYR A 279 -15.42 -1.77 11.37
CA TYR A 279 -16.17 -3.01 11.11
C TYR A 279 -17.62 -2.71 10.73
N CYS A 280 -18.37 -2.01 11.58
CA CYS A 280 -19.78 -1.70 11.31
C CYS A 280 -19.95 -0.77 10.09
N GLU A 281 -19.07 0.21 9.92
CA GLU A 281 -19.13 1.17 8.81
C GLU A 281 -18.92 0.49 7.45
N SER A 282 -18.09 -0.56 7.40
CA SER A 282 -17.89 -1.32 6.16
C SER A 282 -19.17 -1.95 5.60
N MET A 283 -20.20 -2.11 6.44
CA MET A 283 -21.51 -2.60 6.04
C MET A 283 -22.62 -1.52 6.10
N GLY A 284 -22.24 -0.24 6.18
CA GLY A 284 -23.18 0.88 6.22
C GLY A 284 -23.95 1.01 7.54
N LEU A 285 -23.42 0.45 8.62
CA LEU A 285 -23.95 0.52 9.98
C LEU A 285 -23.03 1.37 10.86
N MET A 286 -23.52 1.81 12.02
CA MET A 286 -22.74 2.53 13.02
C MET A 286 -22.41 1.58 14.17
N CYS A 287 -21.20 1.67 14.72
CA CYS A 287 -20.89 0.96 15.96
C CYS A 287 -21.63 1.61 17.12
N ALA A 288 -22.44 0.83 17.83
CA ALA A 288 -23.08 1.21 19.09
C ALA A 288 -22.17 0.92 20.28
N ALA A 289 -21.45 -0.21 20.25
CA ALA A 289 -20.55 -0.61 21.31
C ALA A 289 -19.54 -1.68 20.86
N ALA A 290 -18.45 -1.82 21.63
CA ALA A 290 -17.34 -2.71 21.33
C ALA A 290 -16.80 -3.35 22.61
N TRP A 291 -16.36 -4.62 22.53
CA TRP A 291 -15.74 -5.33 23.64
C TRP A 291 -14.65 -6.30 23.18
N GLU A 292 -13.65 -6.49 24.04
CA GLU A 292 -12.71 -7.61 23.97
C GLU A 292 -13.31 -8.82 24.70
N GLU A 293 -13.00 -10.00 24.20
CA GLU A 293 -13.34 -11.30 24.77
C GLU A 293 -12.04 -12.05 25.17
N LYS A 294 -12.11 -13.20 25.83
CA LYS A 294 -10.89 -13.89 26.35
C LYS A 294 -10.64 -15.29 25.78
N ASN A 295 -11.62 -15.95 25.16
CA ASN A 295 -11.59 -17.35 24.74
C ASN A 295 -12.26 -17.65 23.37
N ASN A 296 -12.30 -16.71 22.44
CA ASN A 296 -13.06 -16.74 21.20
C ASN A 296 -14.57 -16.99 21.41
N ASP A 297 -15.18 -16.37 22.42
CA ASP A 297 -16.60 -16.51 22.73
C ASP A 297 -17.34 -15.16 22.81
N CYS A 298 -18.65 -15.20 23.07
CA CYS A 298 -19.48 -14.00 23.18
C CYS A 298 -19.50 -13.39 24.60
N GLN A 299 -18.55 -13.75 25.48
CA GLN A 299 -18.44 -13.16 26.81
C GLN A 299 -17.64 -11.87 26.76
N LYS A 300 -18.32 -10.76 27.07
CA LYS A 300 -17.74 -9.41 27.12
C LYS A 300 -16.83 -9.31 28.35
N VAL A 301 -15.52 -9.24 28.15
CA VAL A 301 -14.53 -9.20 29.24
C VAL A 301 -14.03 -7.77 29.47
N GLU A 302 -13.77 -7.01 28.40
CA GLU A 302 -13.33 -5.62 28.50
C GLU A 302 -14.10 -4.72 27.53
N ALA A 303 -14.59 -3.57 28.00
CA ALA A 303 -15.32 -2.63 27.16
C ALA A 303 -14.36 -1.70 26.42
N LEU A 304 -14.57 -1.56 25.11
CA LEU A 304 -13.77 -0.73 24.22
C LEU A 304 -14.61 0.44 23.69
N ALA A 305 -13.96 1.55 23.38
CA ALA A 305 -14.59 2.56 22.52
C ALA A 305 -14.68 2.01 21.09
N CYS A 306 -15.71 2.39 20.33
CA CYS A 306 -15.91 1.89 18.97
C CYS A 306 -14.72 2.12 18.04
N GLY A 307 -13.99 3.23 18.19
CA GLY A 307 -12.78 3.54 17.43
C GLY A 307 -11.48 2.95 18.02
N GLN A 308 -11.56 2.20 19.11
CA GLN A 308 -10.41 1.60 19.78
C GLN A 308 -10.16 0.20 19.22
N SER A 309 -8.94 -0.06 18.78
CA SER A 309 -8.44 -1.42 18.50
C SER A 309 -7.78 -2.01 19.75
N TRP A 310 -7.68 -3.33 19.79
CA TRP A 310 -6.96 -4.04 20.84
C TRP A 310 -5.68 -4.71 20.28
N PRO A 311 -4.48 -4.33 20.74
CA PRO A 311 -3.24 -4.88 20.20
C PRO A 311 -3.13 -6.40 20.44
N GLY A 312 -2.91 -7.15 19.36
CA GLY A 312 -2.65 -8.59 19.43
C GLY A 312 -3.88 -9.50 19.46
N THR A 313 -5.10 -8.95 19.34
CA THR A 313 -6.31 -9.76 19.12
C THR A 313 -6.63 -9.95 17.64
N SER A 314 -7.30 -11.05 17.31
CA SER A 314 -7.78 -11.36 15.96
C SER A 314 -9.25 -11.01 15.75
N ASP A 315 -9.97 -10.75 16.83
CA ASP A 315 -11.43 -10.64 16.86
C ASP A 315 -11.89 -9.73 17.98
N LEU A 316 -13.04 -9.08 17.77
CA LEU A 316 -13.67 -8.18 18.73
C LEU A 316 -15.17 -8.42 18.74
N ILE A 317 -15.81 -8.28 19.89
CA ILE A 317 -17.28 -8.25 19.96
C ILE A 317 -17.74 -6.85 19.56
N CYS A 318 -18.38 -6.73 18.39
CA CYS A 318 -18.91 -5.48 17.88
C CYS A 318 -20.44 -5.50 17.88
N GLU A 319 -21.06 -4.44 18.40
CA GLU A 319 -22.48 -4.18 18.30
C GLU A 319 -22.73 -3.06 17.28
N CYS A 320 -23.42 -3.39 16.20
CA CYS A 320 -23.72 -2.47 15.11
C CYS A 320 -25.20 -2.08 15.12
N VAL A 321 -25.50 -0.81 14.84
CA VAL A 321 -26.86 -0.27 14.74
C VAL A 321 -27.04 0.48 13.44
N GLN A 322 -28.27 0.59 12.96
CA GLN A 322 -28.55 1.43 11.80
C GLN A 322 -28.28 2.91 12.12
N PRO A 323 -27.73 3.68 11.17
CA PRO A 323 -27.59 5.11 11.33
C PRO A 323 -28.98 5.73 11.49
N GLN A 324 -29.27 6.27 12.68
CA GLN A 324 -30.55 6.92 12.95
C GLN A 324 -30.66 8.12 11.99
N GLY A 325 -31.74 8.15 11.20
CA GLY A 325 -32.13 9.36 10.48
C GLY A 325 -32.28 10.56 11.43
N PRO A 326 -32.38 11.80 10.92
CA PRO A 326 -32.31 13.01 11.73
C PRO A 326 -33.28 12.95 12.94
N PRO A 327 -32.83 13.33 14.14
CA PRO A 327 -33.58 13.07 15.37
C PRO A 327 -34.89 13.86 15.39
N THR A 328 -36.01 13.14 15.42
CA THR A 328 -37.28 13.72 15.88
C THR A 328 -37.24 13.72 17.40
N SER A 329 -37.25 14.91 17.98
CA SER A 329 -37.24 15.20 19.42
C SER A 329 -38.40 14.55 20.18
N ALA A 330 -38.13 13.66 21.14
CA ALA A 330 -39.01 13.32 22.27
C ALA A 330 -38.25 12.51 23.37
N PRO A 331 -38.76 12.39 24.61
CA PRO A 331 -38.02 12.75 25.81
C PRO A 331 -37.46 11.56 26.62
N MET A 332 -36.43 11.85 27.43
CA MET A 332 -35.82 10.98 28.44
C MET A 332 -36.81 10.28 29.38
N PRO A 333 -36.49 9.04 29.83
CA PRO A 333 -36.83 8.57 31.16
C PRO A 333 -35.61 8.39 32.08
N SER A 334 -35.89 8.59 33.37
CA SER A 334 -35.01 8.70 34.55
C SER A 334 -34.45 7.35 35.06
N PRO A 335 -33.39 7.32 35.89
CA PRO A 335 -32.73 6.10 36.35
C PRO A 335 -33.19 5.62 37.75
N ALA A 336 -33.14 4.30 38.01
CA ALA A 336 -33.12 3.68 39.35
C ALA A 336 -32.71 2.18 39.26
N PRO A 337 -32.41 1.46 40.37
CA PRO A 337 -31.23 1.53 41.25
C PRO A 337 -30.54 0.13 41.43
N PRO A 338 -29.43 -0.01 42.20
CA PRO A 338 -28.60 -1.22 42.23
C PRO A 338 -28.87 -2.15 43.43
N HIS A 339 -28.74 -3.48 43.24
CA HIS A 339 -28.71 -4.49 44.32
C HIS A 339 -27.74 -5.64 43.94
N ILE A 340 -26.59 -5.82 44.61
CA ILE A 340 -26.26 -6.48 45.89
C ILE A 340 -25.71 -7.92 45.69
N VAL A 341 -24.58 -8.15 46.37
CA VAL A 341 -23.63 -9.26 46.40
C VAL A 341 -24.01 -10.27 47.49
N GLU A 342 -23.70 -11.58 47.33
CA GLU A 342 -23.11 -12.47 48.37
C GLU A 342 -22.86 -13.92 47.87
N GLY A 343 -21.71 -14.51 48.26
CA GLY A 343 -21.23 -15.90 47.95
C GLY A 343 -21.69 -16.96 48.98
N PRO A 344 -20.88 -17.93 49.47
CA PRO A 344 -19.70 -18.65 48.93
C PRO A 344 -19.73 -20.22 49.12
N SER A 345 -18.85 -20.98 48.41
CA SER A 345 -18.17 -22.30 48.73
C SER A 345 -18.98 -23.55 49.22
N PRO A 346 -18.46 -24.82 49.26
CA PRO A 346 -17.08 -25.33 49.08
C PRO A 346 -16.87 -26.62 48.22
N ALA A 347 -15.60 -26.96 47.99
CA ALA A 347 -15.01 -28.24 47.50
C ALA A 347 -15.10 -29.37 48.58
N PRO A 348 -14.50 -30.62 48.48
CA PRO A 348 -13.47 -31.16 47.55
C PRO A 348 -13.53 -32.69 47.18
N ARG A 349 -12.57 -33.14 46.34
CA ARG A 349 -11.69 -34.36 46.44
C ARG A 349 -11.53 -35.19 45.15
N ASP A 350 -10.28 -35.20 44.67
CA ASP A 350 -9.37 -36.31 44.28
C ASP A 350 -9.95 -37.66 43.82
N GLN A 351 -9.48 -38.17 42.66
CA GLN A 351 -8.51 -39.28 42.54
C GLN A 351 -8.03 -39.47 41.07
N GLU A 352 -6.77 -39.89 40.97
CA GLU A 352 -5.86 -40.03 39.81
C GLU A 352 -5.95 -41.46 39.16
N PRO A 353 -5.03 -41.90 38.26
CA PRO A 353 -5.11 -41.94 36.80
C PRO A 353 -5.15 -43.36 36.19
N THR A 354 -5.30 -43.49 34.87
CA THR A 354 -4.74 -44.67 34.16
C THR A 354 -4.30 -44.32 32.73
N GLN A 355 -3.07 -44.75 32.41
CA GLN A 355 -2.34 -44.62 31.15
C GLN A 355 -2.97 -45.43 30.00
N ALA A 356 -2.74 -44.99 28.77
CA ALA A 356 -2.82 -45.81 27.56
C ALA A 356 -1.47 -45.76 26.79
N PRO A 357 -1.03 -46.88 26.16
CA PRO A 357 0.23 -46.98 25.43
C PRO A 357 0.10 -46.65 23.93
N ALA A 358 1.25 -46.39 23.29
CA ALA A 358 1.49 -46.37 21.83
C ALA A 358 2.59 -47.40 21.49
N PRO A 359 3.04 -47.59 20.23
CA PRO A 359 2.36 -47.85 18.94
C PRO A 359 2.91 -49.16 18.29
N PRO A 360 2.58 -49.48 17.02
CA PRO A 360 3.58 -49.35 15.93
C PRO A 360 2.90 -48.91 14.59
N ASP A 361 3.56 -48.52 13.50
CA ASP A 361 4.76 -49.05 12.88
C ASP A 361 5.36 -48.05 11.86
N ALA A 362 6.65 -48.22 11.60
CA ALA A 362 7.47 -47.42 10.72
C ALA A 362 7.45 -47.89 9.26
N GLN A 363 7.69 -46.96 8.32
CA GLN A 363 8.37 -47.28 7.06
C GLN A 363 9.48 -46.25 6.78
N ALA A 364 10.60 -46.82 6.30
CA ALA A 364 11.94 -46.25 6.19
C ALA A 364 12.16 -45.44 4.89
N PRO A 365 13.29 -44.70 4.77
CA PRO A 365 13.45 -43.58 3.84
C PRO A 365 14.12 -43.95 2.51
N ASP A 366 13.87 -43.13 1.49
CA ASP A 366 14.64 -43.09 0.24
C ASP A 366 15.73 -42.01 0.32
N THR A 367 16.90 -42.34 -0.19
CA THR A 367 18.18 -41.64 -0.03
C THR A 367 18.54 -40.82 -1.26
N ARG A 368 18.64 -39.49 -1.12
CA ARG A 368 19.70 -38.65 -1.75
C ARG A 368 19.54 -37.17 -1.40
N ASN A 369 20.38 -36.67 -0.49
CA ASN A 369 21.34 -35.59 -0.79
C ASN A 369 22.22 -35.30 0.43
N GLU A 370 23.52 -35.51 0.29
CA GLU A 370 24.51 -35.32 1.35
C GLU A 370 24.89 -33.84 1.49
N ARG A 371 24.26 -33.21 2.49
CA ARG A 371 24.73 -32.25 3.51
C ARG A 371 26.11 -31.57 3.34
N ALA A 372 26.10 -30.24 3.42
CA ALA A 372 27.20 -29.42 3.97
C ALA A 372 27.21 -29.55 5.52
N PRO A 373 28.39 -29.56 6.18
CA PRO A 373 28.52 -30.04 7.55
C PRO A 373 27.80 -29.15 8.57
N SER A 374 26.90 -29.74 9.36
CA SER A 374 26.42 -29.10 10.58
C SER A 374 27.54 -29.08 11.61
N SER A 375 27.76 -27.91 12.20
CA SER A 375 28.44 -27.78 13.49
C SER A 375 27.81 -28.73 14.52
N PRO A 376 28.59 -29.33 15.44
CA PRO A 376 28.03 -30.17 16.51
C PRO A 376 27.00 -29.35 17.30
N GLY A 377 25.78 -29.87 17.45
CA GLY A 377 24.69 -29.21 18.19
C GLY A 377 23.53 -28.66 17.36
N TRP A 378 23.54 -28.81 16.02
CA TRP A 378 22.48 -28.27 15.14
C TRP A 378 21.82 -29.34 14.25
N THR A 379 20.49 -29.44 14.31
CA THR A 379 19.65 -30.23 13.41
C THR A 379 19.27 -29.36 12.21
N HIS A 380 19.52 -29.87 10.99
CA HIS A 380 19.13 -29.18 9.76
C HIS A 380 17.79 -29.74 9.26
N HIS A 381 16.85 -28.83 9.01
CA HIS A 381 15.53 -29.09 8.46
C HIS A 381 15.45 -28.43 7.08
N PRO A 382 15.70 -29.17 6.00
CA PRO A 382 15.65 -28.60 4.65
C PRO A 382 14.21 -28.30 4.24
N ASN A 383 14.03 -27.29 3.39
CA ASN A 383 12.73 -26.90 2.84
C ASN A 383 11.70 -26.52 3.93
N LEU A 384 12.13 -25.83 4.97
CA LEU A 384 11.31 -25.44 6.10
C LEU A 384 11.52 -23.95 6.38
N ASN A 385 10.44 -23.21 6.59
CA ASN A 385 10.46 -21.79 6.93
C ASN A 385 9.67 -21.54 8.22
N CYS A 386 10.34 -20.99 9.23
CA CYS A 386 9.75 -20.67 10.53
C CYS A 386 9.85 -19.16 10.76
N PHE A 387 8.73 -18.52 11.10
CA PHE A 387 8.62 -17.08 11.30
C PHE A 387 7.40 -16.75 12.18
N GLN A 388 7.22 -15.47 12.55
CA GLN A 388 6.11 -15.03 13.39
C GLN A 388 4.75 -15.54 12.87
N GLY A 389 4.05 -16.33 13.70
CA GLY A 389 2.77 -16.96 13.36
C GLY A 389 2.89 -18.33 12.65
N ARG A 390 4.10 -18.85 12.48
CA ARG A 390 4.45 -20.16 11.90
C ARG A 390 5.67 -20.77 12.61
N GLY A 391 5.49 -21.17 13.87
CA GLY A 391 6.45 -21.98 14.62
C GLY A 391 7.71 -21.28 15.11
N ALA A 392 7.79 -19.95 15.07
CA ALA A 392 8.87 -19.18 15.66
C ALA A 392 8.50 -17.69 15.82
N MET A 393 9.23 -16.95 16.63
CA MET A 393 9.21 -15.49 16.70
C MET A 393 10.59 -14.93 16.35
N PRO A 394 10.71 -13.87 15.54
CA PRO A 394 12.00 -13.27 15.24
C PRO A 394 12.55 -12.53 16.47
N ILE A 395 13.86 -12.64 16.69
CA ILE A 395 14.54 -11.82 17.68
C ILE A 395 14.69 -10.39 17.14
N ALA A 396 14.34 -9.40 17.97
CA ALA A 396 14.40 -8.00 17.60
C ALA A 396 15.77 -7.60 16.99
N GLY A 397 15.74 -6.97 15.82
CA GLY A 397 16.95 -6.54 15.10
C GLY A 397 17.75 -7.67 14.44
N SER A 398 17.19 -8.88 14.36
CA SER A 398 17.87 -10.07 13.82
C SER A 398 17.05 -10.80 12.75
N ASP A 399 16.17 -10.09 12.03
CA ASP A 399 15.35 -10.64 10.94
C ASP A 399 15.33 -9.73 9.69
N PRO A 400 16.29 -9.92 8.76
CA PRO A 400 17.56 -10.61 8.95
C PRO A 400 18.56 -9.73 9.71
N VAL A 401 19.64 -10.34 10.20
CA VAL A 401 20.82 -9.58 10.65
C VAL A 401 21.38 -8.74 9.48
N PRO A 402 22.03 -7.59 9.74
CA PRO A 402 22.36 -6.60 8.70
C PRO A 402 23.23 -7.10 7.53
N ASP A 403 24.12 -8.06 7.76
CA ASP A 403 25.03 -8.59 6.75
C ASP A 403 24.70 -10.06 6.44
N PRO A 404 24.73 -10.51 5.17
CA PRO A 404 24.64 -11.93 4.84
C PRO A 404 25.78 -12.71 5.50
N LEU A 405 25.44 -13.79 6.19
CA LEU A 405 26.40 -14.61 6.94
C LEU A 405 26.50 -16.01 6.34
N PRO A 406 27.66 -16.67 6.44
CA PRO A 406 27.74 -18.10 6.31
C PRO A 406 26.87 -18.83 7.36
N VAL A 407 26.38 -20.03 7.05
CA VAL A 407 25.54 -20.81 8.00
C VAL A 407 26.21 -20.97 9.37
N ALA A 408 27.51 -21.25 9.39
CA ALA A 408 28.28 -21.40 10.64
C ALA A 408 28.33 -20.10 11.46
N ASP A 409 28.44 -18.95 10.80
CA ASP A 409 28.49 -17.64 11.48
C ASP A 409 27.10 -17.21 11.95
N CYS A 410 26.05 -17.58 11.23
CA CYS A 410 24.65 -17.39 11.65
C CYS A 410 24.34 -18.21 12.92
N GLN A 411 24.76 -19.49 12.94
CA GLN A 411 24.66 -20.36 14.11
C GLN A 411 25.46 -19.80 15.30
N ALA A 412 26.70 -19.35 15.09
CA ALA A 412 27.52 -18.75 16.14
C ALA A 412 26.88 -17.48 16.72
N ARG A 413 26.18 -16.70 15.90
CA ARG A 413 25.46 -15.51 16.35
C ARG A 413 24.19 -15.85 17.14
N CYS A 414 23.53 -16.95 16.80
CA CYS A 414 22.46 -17.53 17.61
C CYS A 414 22.99 -18.07 18.94
N ASP A 415 24.12 -18.77 18.94
CA ASP A 415 24.76 -19.30 20.16
C ASP A 415 25.19 -18.18 21.12
N ALA A 416 25.56 -17.01 20.60
CA ALA A 416 25.86 -15.82 21.39
C ALA A 416 24.61 -15.14 22.00
N ASN A 417 23.40 -15.56 21.60
CA ASN A 417 22.14 -14.98 22.06
C ASN A 417 21.33 -16.02 22.88
N PRO A 418 21.14 -15.82 24.21
CA PRO A 418 20.54 -16.83 25.08
C PRO A 418 19.08 -17.18 24.74
N ILE A 419 18.34 -16.28 24.08
CA ILE A 419 16.94 -16.51 23.67
C ILE A 419 16.78 -17.11 22.27
N CYS A 420 17.88 -17.29 21.52
CA CYS A 420 17.84 -17.77 20.14
C CYS A 420 17.83 -19.29 20.07
N GLU A 421 16.74 -19.92 19.63
CA GLU A 421 16.54 -21.37 19.62
C GLU A 421 16.77 -22.01 18.23
N ALA A 422 16.59 -21.23 17.16
CA ALA A 422 16.77 -21.66 15.78
C ALA A 422 17.24 -20.51 14.88
N VAL A 423 17.77 -20.86 13.71
CA VAL A 423 18.04 -19.91 12.63
C VAL A 423 17.37 -20.35 11.35
N VAL A 424 16.89 -19.39 10.56
CA VAL A 424 16.30 -19.64 9.23
C VAL A 424 17.08 -18.87 8.17
N MET A 425 17.43 -19.53 7.06
CA MET A 425 18.19 -18.95 5.95
C MET A 425 17.69 -19.49 4.61
N PRO A 426 17.83 -18.74 3.49
CA PRO A 426 17.48 -19.22 2.16
C PRO A 426 18.23 -20.52 1.77
N SER A 427 17.49 -21.51 1.25
CA SER A 427 18.07 -22.81 0.84
C SER A 427 19.06 -22.64 -0.31
N GLY A 428 20.21 -23.32 -0.22
CA GLY A 428 21.21 -23.35 -1.30
C GLY A 428 22.01 -22.06 -1.50
N MET A 429 21.90 -21.09 -0.57
CA MET A 429 22.68 -19.86 -0.57
C MET A 429 23.61 -19.82 0.66
N ASP A 430 24.91 -19.60 0.44
CA ASP A 430 25.93 -19.50 1.51
C ASP A 430 27.09 -18.63 1.01
N PRO A 431 27.29 -17.40 1.52
CA PRO A 431 26.56 -16.73 2.61
C PRO A 431 25.16 -16.26 2.21
N ALA A 432 24.25 -16.15 3.18
CA ALA A 432 22.86 -15.73 2.96
C ALA A 432 22.31 -14.82 4.07
N PRO A 433 21.20 -14.10 3.83
CA PRO A 433 20.45 -13.43 4.90
C PRO A 433 20.12 -14.42 6.03
N CYS A 434 20.47 -14.04 7.26
CA CYS A 434 20.38 -14.87 8.46
C CYS A 434 19.34 -14.29 9.42
N SER A 435 18.33 -15.07 9.78
CA SER A 435 17.34 -14.66 10.78
C SER A 435 17.42 -15.52 12.04
N LEU A 436 17.45 -14.87 13.20
CA LEU A 436 17.53 -15.52 14.52
C LEU A 436 16.14 -15.63 15.14
N LEU A 437 15.78 -16.82 15.62
CA LEU A 437 14.42 -17.16 16.06
C LEU A 437 14.38 -17.57 17.53
N GLN A 438 13.34 -17.14 18.24
CA GLN A 438 12.96 -17.57 19.60
C GLN A 438 11.57 -18.24 19.59
N GLU A 439 11.15 -18.85 20.70
CA GLU A 439 9.83 -19.51 20.81
C GLU A 439 9.60 -20.53 19.68
N PHE A 440 10.58 -21.41 19.47
CA PHE A 440 10.64 -22.27 18.29
C PHE A 440 9.81 -23.55 18.49
N ASP A 441 8.84 -23.76 17.59
CA ASP A 441 8.06 -24.98 17.43
C ASP A 441 8.12 -25.46 15.97
N PHE A 442 9.01 -26.43 15.72
CA PHE A 442 9.24 -26.96 14.39
C PHE A 442 8.00 -27.59 13.72
N GLN A 443 7.01 -28.03 14.51
CA GLN A 443 5.78 -28.65 13.97
C GLN A 443 4.84 -27.62 13.34
N GLN A 444 4.95 -26.35 13.72
CA GLN A 444 4.12 -25.26 13.20
C GLN A 444 4.81 -24.49 12.07
N CYS A 445 6.05 -24.85 11.75
CA CYS A 445 6.78 -24.28 10.64
C CYS A 445 6.17 -24.68 9.29
N MET A 446 6.32 -23.81 8.31
CA MET A 446 5.78 -24.02 6.97
C MET A 446 6.79 -24.78 6.11
N GLU A 447 6.36 -25.87 5.47
CA GLU A 447 7.16 -26.52 4.41
C GLU A 447 7.30 -25.57 3.21
N TRP A 448 8.53 -25.20 2.87
CA TRP A 448 8.86 -24.28 1.78
C TRP A 448 10.28 -24.54 1.28
N SER A 449 10.45 -24.97 0.03
CA SER A 449 11.73 -25.33 -0.58
C SER A 449 12.76 -24.21 -0.84
N GLY A 450 12.50 -23.01 -0.32
CA GLY A 450 13.31 -21.81 -0.52
C GLY A 450 14.01 -21.37 0.76
N TYR A 451 13.70 -22.00 1.88
CA TYR A 451 14.32 -21.77 3.17
C TYR A 451 14.66 -23.09 3.85
N ASP A 452 15.73 -23.05 4.62
CA ASP A 452 16.15 -24.11 5.49
C ASP A 452 16.21 -23.57 6.92
N VAL A 453 15.87 -24.42 7.88
CA VAL A 453 15.95 -24.11 9.30
C VAL A 453 17.03 -24.97 9.94
N TRP A 454 17.86 -24.35 10.78
CA TRP A 454 18.75 -25.07 11.68
C TRP A 454 18.24 -24.81 13.10
N ALA A 455 17.90 -25.88 13.82
CA ALA A 455 17.44 -25.82 15.20
C ALA A 455 18.48 -26.47 16.11
N ARG A 456 18.63 -25.96 17.34
CA ARG A 456 19.54 -26.59 18.31
C ARG A 456 19.06 -28.00 18.63
N VAL A 457 19.98 -28.96 18.63
CA VAL A 457 19.71 -30.31 19.18
C VAL A 457 19.47 -30.11 20.66
N ALA A 458 18.22 -30.26 21.12
CA ALA A 458 17.96 -30.31 22.55
C ALA A 458 18.79 -31.45 23.12
N ASP A 459 19.73 -31.14 24.03
CA ASP A 459 20.55 -32.14 24.69
C ASP A 459 19.62 -33.19 25.31
N ALA A 460 19.71 -34.40 24.77
CA ALA A 460 18.98 -35.54 25.27
C ALA A 460 19.46 -35.86 26.69
N GLY A 461 18.68 -35.40 27.67
CA GLY A 461 18.56 -36.03 28.98
C GLY A 461 19.26 -35.33 30.13
N VAL A 462 18.55 -34.42 30.79
CA VAL A 462 18.29 -34.44 32.25
C VAL A 462 16.95 -33.72 32.51
N PRO A 463 15.96 -34.32 33.18
CA PRO A 463 14.83 -33.55 33.70
C PRO A 463 15.30 -32.81 34.94
N SER A 464 15.55 -31.50 34.83
CA SER A 464 15.86 -30.67 35.99
C SER A 464 14.56 -30.28 36.70
N SER A 465 14.21 -31.05 37.71
CA SER A 465 13.37 -30.58 38.81
C SER A 465 14.17 -29.60 39.68
N ALA A 466 13.46 -28.60 40.22
CA ALA A 466 13.79 -27.82 41.42
C ALA A 466 15.03 -26.92 41.36
N VAL A 467 14.80 -25.63 41.09
CA VAL A 467 15.49 -24.57 41.85
C VAL A 467 14.46 -23.94 42.78
N VAL A 468 14.75 -24.09 44.06
CA VAL A 468 14.04 -23.52 45.21
C VAL A 468 14.34 -22.03 45.26
N ASP A 469 13.32 -21.18 45.21
CA ASP A 469 13.46 -19.76 45.53
C ASP A 469 13.82 -19.57 47.03
N PRO A 470 14.79 -18.70 47.37
CA PRO A 470 15.03 -18.30 48.75
C PRO A 470 13.90 -17.39 49.26
N PRO A 471 13.62 -17.38 50.57
CA PRO A 471 12.46 -16.69 51.15
C PRO A 471 12.59 -15.16 51.09
N ALA A 472 11.50 -14.51 50.70
CA ALA A 472 11.32 -13.06 50.76
C ALA A 472 11.44 -12.52 52.20
N PRO A 473 12.06 -11.35 52.42
CA PRO A 473 12.12 -10.73 53.73
C PRO A 473 10.77 -10.11 54.13
N ALA A 474 10.49 -10.14 55.43
CA ALA A 474 9.28 -9.62 56.06
C ALA A 474 9.06 -8.11 55.84
N PRO A 475 7.81 -7.61 55.90
CA PRO A 475 7.50 -6.20 55.69
C PRO A 475 8.01 -5.35 56.85
N GLY A 476 9.04 -4.56 56.58
CA GLY A 476 9.47 -3.47 57.45
C GLY A 476 8.49 -2.32 57.40
N THR A 477 8.04 -1.88 58.57
CA THR A 477 7.33 -0.62 58.80
C THR A 477 8.15 0.56 58.27
N VAL A 478 7.66 1.25 57.24
CA VAL A 478 8.21 2.53 56.80
C VAL A 478 7.17 3.61 57.10
N SER A 479 7.61 4.56 57.90
CA SER A 479 6.87 5.74 58.34
C SER A 479 6.45 6.64 57.17
N ALA A 480 5.30 7.28 57.36
CA ALA A 480 4.65 8.22 56.45
C ALA A 480 5.58 9.35 55.97
N PRO A 481 5.54 9.72 54.67
CA PRO A 481 5.99 11.02 54.23
C PRO A 481 4.90 12.08 54.53
N THR A 482 5.33 13.14 55.20
CA THR A 482 4.58 14.35 55.51
C THR A 482 3.97 14.96 54.25
N VAL A 483 2.65 15.19 54.30
CA VAL A 483 1.89 15.96 53.31
C VAL A 483 2.40 17.40 53.29
N ALA A 484 2.95 17.84 52.15
CA ALA A 484 3.13 19.26 51.85
C ALA A 484 1.77 19.86 51.46
N PRO A 485 1.43 21.08 51.90
CA PRO A 485 0.15 21.69 51.58
C PRO A 485 0.08 22.09 50.09
N THR A 486 -1.05 21.77 49.48
CA THR A 486 -1.49 22.21 48.16
C THR A 486 -1.43 23.75 48.04
N PRO A 487 -0.85 24.33 46.98
CA PRO A 487 -1.02 25.75 46.72
C PRO A 487 -2.45 26.03 46.26
N THR A 488 -3.09 26.98 46.95
CA THR A 488 -4.37 27.61 46.61
C THR A 488 -4.35 28.14 45.17
N PRO A 489 -5.40 27.95 44.37
CA PRO A 489 -5.49 28.58 43.06
C PRO A 489 -5.62 30.11 43.21
N GLU A 490 -4.73 30.83 42.53
CA GLU A 490 -4.76 32.27 42.34
C GLU A 490 -5.99 32.65 41.49
N PRO A 491 -6.75 33.71 41.83
CA PRO A 491 -7.92 34.10 41.06
C PRO A 491 -7.51 34.74 39.73
N GLU A 492 -8.20 34.34 38.65
CA GLU A 492 -8.00 34.86 37.29
C GLU A 492 -8.18 36.40 37.22
N PRO A 493 -7.42 37.10 36.37
CA PRO A 493 -7.61 38.52 36.15
C PRO A 493 -8.90 38.79 35.37
N VAL A 494 -9.80 39.54 36.00
CA VAL A 494 -11.02 40.08 35.40
C VAL A 494 -10.66 40.96 34.20
N SER A 495 -11.05 40.54 33.00
CA SER A 495 -10.90 41.32 31.78
C SER A 495 -12.01 42.39 31.67
N ALA A 496 -11.60 43.63 31.44
CA ALA A 496 -12.46 44.79 31.19
C ALA A 496 -13.25 44.65 29.87
N PRO A 497 -14.41 45.34 29.72
CA PRO A 497 -15.23 45.22 28.52
C PRO A 497 -14.56 45.91 27.33
N VAL A 498 -14.26 45.14 26.29
CA VAL A 498 -13.82 45.66 24.99
C VAL A 498 -15.06 46.17 24.23
N LEU A 499 -15.02 47.44 23.84
CA LEU A 499 -16.03 48.12 23.03
C LEU A 499 -16.20 47.44 21.67
N ALA A 500 -17.46 47.30 21.26
CA ALA A 500 -17.89 46.72 19.98
C ALA A 500 -17.25 47.42 18.77
N PRO A 501 -16.76 46.69 17.75
CA PRO A 501 -16.44 47.29 16.47
C PRO A 501 -17.71 47.65 15.69
N THR A 502 -17.76 48.91 15.25
CA THR A 502 -18.76 49.50 14.35
C THR A 502 -18.94 48.71 13.03
N PRO A 503 -20.16 48.65 12.47
CA PRO A 503 -20.42 47.95 11.22
C PRO A 503 -19.81 48.67 10.01
N VAL A 504 -19.09 47.92 9.17
CA VAL A 504 -18.60 48.34 7.85
C VAL A 504 -19.77 48.29 6.85
N PRO A 505 -19.93 49.28 5.95
CA PRO A 505 -21.11 49.40 5.10
C PRO A 505 -21.22 48.32 4.02
N THR A 506 -22.43 47.78 3.90
CA THR A 506 -22.90 46.91 2.82
C THR A 506 -22.89 47.66 1.48
N PHE A 507 -22.13 47.16 0.51
CA PHE A 507 -22.31 47.56 -0.89
C PHE A 507 -23.41 46.71 -1.53
N ALA A 508 -24.46 47.39 -1.98
CA ALA A 508 -25.58 46.81 -2.71
C ALA A 508 -25.17 46.38 -4.14
N PRO A 509 -25.81 45.34 -4.71
CA PRO A 509 -25.60 44.99 -6.11
C PRO A 509 -26.33 45.98 -7.02
N ALA A 510 -25.61 46.58 -7.96
CA ALA A 510 -26.22 47.32 -9.06
C ALA A 510 -26.74 46.34 -10.11
N SER A 511 -28.06 46.33 -10.32
CA SER A 511 -28.71 45.76 -11.50
C SER A 511 -28.73 46.80 -12.63
N THR A 512 -28.55 46.33 -13.87
CA THR A 512 -28.93 46.88 -15.21
C THR A 512 -27.80 46.56 -16.21
N LEU A 513 -27.95 46.06 -17.45
CA LEU A 513 -29.05 45.65 -18.34
C LEU A 513 -28.43 44.71 -19.40
N LEU A 514 -29.21 43.76 -19.95
CA LEU A 514 -28.86 42.96 -21.14
C LEU A 514 -28.67 43.86 -22.39
N PRO A 515 -27.98 43.33 -23.41
CA PRO A 515 -28.57 43.36 -24.74
C PRO A 515 -28.63 41.98 -25.41
N THR A 516 -29.75 41.83 -26.11
CA THR A 516 -30.21 40.71 -26.94
C THR A 516 -29.37 40.46 -28.19
N ALA A 517 -29.28 39.18 -28.55
CA ALA A 517 -28.74 38.67 -29.81
C ALA A 517 -29.66 38.96 -31.01
N SER A 518 -29.07 39.10 -32.21
CA SER A 518 -29.70 38.83 -33.51
C SER A 518 -28.62 38.55 -34.58
N ALA A 519 -28.93 37.59 -35.46
CA ALA A 519 -28.07 36.91 -36.45
C ALA A 519 -27.55 37.79 -37.62
N PRO A 520 -26.72 37.22 -38.53
CA PRO A 520 -27.31 36.81 -39.80
C PRO A 520 -26.76 35.51 -40.47
N THR A 521 -27.73 34.83 -41.09
CA THR A 521 -27.86 34.04 -42.34
C THR A 521 -26.65 33.55 -43.18
N LEU A 522 -26.78 32.28 -43.57
CA LEU A 522 -26.07 31.46 -44.58
C LEU A 522 -26.06 32.00 -46.02
N VAL A 523 -24.97 31.76 -46.77
CA VAL A 523 -24.98 31.39 -48.22
C VAL A 523 -23.82 30.42 -48.53
N ALA A 524 -24.10 29.43 -49.38
CA ALA A 524 -23.34 28.23 -49.71
C ALA A 524 -22.30 28.39 -50.85
N THR A 525 -21.25 27.53 -50.92
CA THR A 525 -20.95 26.43 -51.90
C THR A 525 -19.64 26.72 -52.67
N PRO A 526 -18.97 25.78 -53.39
CA PRO A 526 -18.68 24.34 -53.17
C PRO A 526 -17.18 23.96 -53.41
N ALA A 527 -16.80 22.69 -53.16
CA ALA A 527 -15.64 21.96 -53.74
C ALA A 527 -16.14 21.04 -54.90
N PRO A 528 -15.36 20.33 -55.76
CA PRO A 528 -13.98 19.77 -55.57
C PRO A 528 -13.02 19.68 -56.82
N GLU A 529 -11.75 19.27 -56.56
CA GLU A 529 -10.68 18.50 -57.32
C GLU A 529 -10.52 18.49 -58.88
N PRO A 530 -9.42 17.93 -59.48
CA PRO A 530 -8.01 17.68 -59.06
C PRO A 530 -6.95 18.05 -60.18
N GLU A 531 -5.64 17.78 -59.96
CA GLU A 531 -4.62 17.28 -60.94
C GLU A 531 -3.16 17.76 -60.68
N HIS A 532 -2.22 16.93 -61.14
CA HIS A 532 -0.78 16.84 -60.84
C HIS A 532 0.17 17.89 -61.47
N SER A 533 1.40 17.99 -60.92
CA SER A 533 2.71 17.79 -61.63
C SER A 533 3.80 18.88 -61.50
N SER A 534 4.98 18.45 -61.01
CA SER A 534 6.38 18.82 -61.37
C SER A 534 7.07 20.15 -60.90
N THR A 535 7.99 20.00 -59.93
CA THR A 535 9.38 20.57 -59.70
C THR A 535 9.99 21.69 -60.58
N PRO A 536 11.15 22.32 -60.22
CA PRO A 536 11.62 22.98 -58.97
C PRO A 536 12.31 24.36 -59.22
N MET A 537 12.69 25.15 -58.20
CA MET A 537 13.98 25.93 -58.17
C MET A 537 14.17 26.85 -56.93
N LEU A 538 15.37 26.72 -56.34
CA LEU A 538 16.26 27.67 -55.64
C LEU A 538 15.79 28.57 -54.47
N ALA A 539 16.55 28.44 -53.38
CA ALA A 539 16.52 29.24 -52.15
C ALA A 539 17.37 30.53 -52.24
N PRO A 540 17.06 31.57 -51.42
CA PRO A 540 17.99 32.62 -51.06
C PRO A 540 18.42 32.58 -49.58
N THR A 541 19.62 33.09 -49.34
CA THR A 541 20.40 33.18 -48.08
C THR A 541 19.89 34.26 -47.10
N PRO A 542 20.16 34.14 -45.78
CA PRO A 542 19.89 35.18 -44.79
C PRO A 542 21.16 36.00 -44.39
N GLY A 543 20.93 37.28 -44.07
CA GLY A 543 21.94 38.26 -43.61
C GLY A 543 22.20 38.28 -42.09
N PRO A 544 23.14 39.13 -41.62
CA PRO A 544 23.87 38.90 -40.38
C PRO A 544 23.28 39.58 -39.13
N ALA A 545 23.56 38.98 -37.96
CA ALA A 545 23.22 39.47 -36.62
C ALA A 545 24.44 40.10 -35.91
N PRO A 546 24.22 41.04 -34.94
CA PRO A 546 25.29 41.79 -34.27
C PRO A 546 25.80 41.13 -32.97
N THR A 547 27.03 41.54 -32.62
CA THR A 547 27.85 41.16 -31.46
C THR A 547 27.34 41.74 -30.13
N PRO A 548 27.74 41.19 -28.96
CA PRO A 548 28.62 41.99 -28.09
C PRO A 548 29.69 41.23 -27.26
N ALA A 549 30.74 41.99 -26.96
CA ALA A 549 31.64 42.06 -25.78
C ALA A 549 32.35 40.82 -25.20
N ALA A 550 33.66 40.98 -24.99
CA ALA A 550 34.63 39.99 -24.49
C ALA A 550 35.18 40.36 -23.09
N SER A 551 35.95 39.39 -22.53
CA SER A 551 36.93 39.45 -21.39
C SER A 551 36.46 38.71 -20.12
N LEU A 552 37.20 37.81 -19.46
CA LEU A 552 38.63 37.38 -19.44
C LEU A 552 38.72 36.02 -18.70
N LEU A 553 39.72 35.17 -19.01
CA LEU A 553 40.45 34.23 -18.12
C LEU A 553 41.58 33.53 -18.96
N PRO A 554 42.66 32.97 -18.36
CA PRO A 554 44.05 33.07 -18.83
C PRO A 554 44.58 31.80 -19.56
N PRO A 555 45.83 31.81 -20.07
CA PRO A 555 46.26 30.93 -21.16
C PRO A 555 46.97 29.65 -20.69
N SER A 556 46.88 28.59 -21.50
CA SER A 556 47.88 27.51 -21.53
C SER A 556 47.99 26.92 -22.94
N LYS A 557 49.24 26.63 -23.32
CA LYS A 557 49.81 26.53 -24.67
C LYS A 557 49.81 25.05 -25.17
N PRO A 558 50.46 24.74 -26.31
CA PRO A 558 49.88 24.41 -27.60
C PRO A 558 49.78 22.90 -27.91
N ALA A 559 48.98 22.60 -28.95
CA ALA A 559 48.85 21.30 -29.58
C ALA A 559 50.12 20.80 -30.26
N ALA A 560 50.36 19.49 -30.20
CA ALA A 560 51.16 18.73 -31.14
C ALA A 560 50.56 17.33 -31.30
N GLY A 561 50.33 16.88 -32.55
CA GLY A 561 50.10 15.46 -32.84
C GLY A 561 48.95 15.17 -33.80
N THR A 562 49.23 15.28 -35.10
CA THR A 562 48.82 14.37 -36.19
C THR A 562 47.45 13.67 -36.09
N SER A 563 46.48 14.14 -36.87
CA SER A 563 45.21 13.48 -37.15
C SER A 563 45.39 12.25 -38.07
N GLY A 564 45.51 11.06 -37.47
CA GLY A 564 45.15 9.80 -38.11
C GLY A 564 43.71 9.41 -37.74
N PRO A 565 42.99 8.63 -38.57
CA PRO A 565 41.67 8.13 -38.20
C PRO A 565 41.77 7.28 -36.92
N ALA A 566 40.90 7.57 -35.94
CA ALA A 566 40.87 6.84 -34.68
C ALA A 566 40.63 5.34 -34.94
N PRO A 567 41.37 4.44 -34.27
CA PRO A 567 41.10 3.01 -34.37
C PRO A 567 39.68 2.72 -33.89
N ALA A 568 38.95 1.89 -34.63
CA ALA A 568 37.62 1.43 -34.23
C ALA A 568 37.69 0.83 -32.81
N PRO A 569 36.70 1.10 -31.94
CA PRO A 569 36.71 0.55 -30.59
C PRO A 569 36.68 -0.98 -30.66
N PRO A 570 37.36 -1.68 -29.74
CA PRO A 570 37.37 -3.13 -29.73
C PRO A 570 35.93 -3.66 -29.60
N ALA A 571 35.60 -4.65 -30.43
CA ALA A 571 34.28 -5.28 -30.41
C ALA A 571 34.04 -5.93 -29.03
N TRP A 572 32.94 -5.57 -28.38
CA TRP A 572 32.51 -6.20 -27.14
C TRP A 572 32.07 -7.64 -27.42
N VAL A 573 32.63 -8.59 -26.66
CA VAL A 573 32.26 -10.01 -26.75
C VAL A 573 31.53 -10.41 -25.48
N ARG A 574 30.27 -10.84 -25.61
CA ARG A 574 29.46 -11.33 -24.47
C ARG A 574 30.03 -12.65 -23.93
N LYS A 575 30.29 -12.72 -22.63
CA LYS A 575 30.65 -13.94 -21.89
C LYS A 575 29.56 -14.27 -20.87
N PRO A 576 28.61 -15.17 -21.19
CA PRO A 576 27.50 -15.48 -20.29
C PRO A 576 27.99 -16.20 -19.01
N GLY A 577 27.37 -15.88 -17.87
CA GLY A 577 27.61 -16.54 -16.59
C GLY A 577 28.82 -16.01 -15.79
N LEU A 578 29.47 -14.93 -16.22
CA LEU A 578 30.57 -14.29 -15.49
C LEU A 578 30.14 -12.93 -14.95
N ASN A 579 30.47 -12.66 -13.69
CA ASN A 579 30.36 -11.33 -13.07
C ASN A 579 31.74 -10.88 -12.60
N CYS A 580 32.20 -9.73 -13.08
CA CYS A 580 33.47 -9.12 -12.68
C CYS A 580 33.18 -7.86 -11.86
N PHE A 581 33.85 -7.71 -10.73
CA PHE A 581 33.69 -6.57 -9.82
C PHE A 581 35.03 -6.24 -9.15
N ARG A 582 35.11 -5.12 -8.42
CA ARG A 582 36.35 -4.68 -7.75
C ARG A 582 36.94 -5.83 -6.91
N GLY A 583 38.15 -6.27 -7.28
CA GLY A 583 38.85 -7.37 -6.61
C GLY A 583 38.62 -8.76 -7.21
N ARG A 584 37.72 -8.92 -8.18
CA ARG A 584 37.56 -10.13 -9.00
C ARG A 584 37.38 -9.79 -10.48
N GLY A 585 38.48 -9.84 -11.23
CA GLY A 585 38.48 -9.81 -12.70
C GLY A 585 38.32 -8.42 -13.34
N ALA A 586 37.94 -7.38 -12.60
CA ALA A 586 37.91 -5.99 -13.08
C ALA A 586 38.20 -4.98 -11.96
N MET A 587 38.64 -3.79 -12.34
CA MET A 587 38.63 -2.60 -11.47
C MET A 587 37.79 -1.52 -12.15
N PRO A 588 36.81 -0.93 -11.44
CA PRO A 588 36.01 0.15 -11.99
C PRO A 588 36.88 1.39 -12.24
N ILE A 589 36.50 2.17 -13.25
CA ILE A 589 37.15 3.44 -13.55
C ILE A 589 36.72 4.45 -12.46
N ALA A 590 37.58 5.41 -12.13
CA ALA A 590 37.24 6.42 -11.13
C ALA A 590 35.96 7.17 -11.52
N GLY A 591 34.95 7.13 -10.64
CA GLY A 591 33.64 7.74 -10.87
C GLY A 591 32.56 6.80 -11.42
N SER A 592 32.86 5.51 -11.60
CA SER A 592 31.86 4.45 -11.85
C SER A 592 31.84 3.46 -10.69
N ASP A 593 30.65 2.98 -10.31
CA ASP A 593 30.48 1.86 -9.36
C ASP A 593 30.65 0.49 -10.06
#